data_AF-A0A1F7RZ78-F1
#
_entry.id   AF-A0A1F7RZ78-F1
#
_cell.length_a   1.000
_cell.length_b   1.000
_cell.length_c   1.000
_cell.angle_alpha   90.00
_cell.angle_beta   90.00
_cell.angle_gamma   90.00
#
_symmetry.space_group_name_H-M   'P 1'
#
loop_
_entity.id
_entity.type
_entity.pdbx_description
1 polymer ?
#
loop_
_entity_poly.entity_id
_entity_poly.type
_entity_poly.pdbx_seq_one_letter_code
_entity_poly.pdbx_strand_id
1 'polypeptide(L)' 'MGLNKYVTLRLPDMYVGQILDGLNARRDDWLNTLKYLEDGELEEFRNMLECHDKSEARVIVNLYDDIIVEINRQFTTNK' A
#
# COMPACT_ATOMS: atom_id res chain seq x y z
N MET A 1 4.42 -20.88 -15.72
CA MET A 1 3.82 -19.58 -15.35
C MET A 1 2.35 -19.83 -15.06
N GLY A 2 1.94 -19.72 -13.79
CA GLY A 2 0.54 -19.89 -13.43
C GLY A 2 -0.28 -18.69 -13.90
N LEU A 3 -1.48 -18.93 -14.40
CA LEU A 3 -2.47 -17.87 -14.67
C LEU A 3 -2.71 -17.08 -13.38
N ASN A 4 -2.55 -15.76 -13.42
CA ASN A 4 -3.03 -14.89 -12.35
C ASN A 4 -4.53 -15.14 -12.17
N LYS A 5 -4.93 -15.55 -10.97
CA LYS A 5 -6.35 -15.70 -10.61
C LYS A 5 -6.88 -14.34 -10.20
N TYR A 6 -7.78 -13.78 -10.98
CA TYR A 6 -8.43 -12.50 -10.68
C TYR A 6 -9.65 -12.71 -9.80
N VAL A 7 -9.86 -11.78 -8.86
CA VAL A 7 -11.08 -11.68 -8.04
C VAL A 7 -11.76 -10.36 -8.40
N THR A 8 -13.06 -10.42 -8.71
CA THR A 8 -13.86 -9.21 -8.99
C THR A 8 -14.64 -8.80 -7.75
N LEU A 9 -14.47 -7.54 -7.34
CA LEU A 9 -15.24 -6.91 -6.26
C LEU A 9 -16.08 -5.78 -6.84
N ARG A 10 -17.37 -5.74 -6.51
CA ARG A 10 -18.28 -4.65 -6.89
C ARG A 10 -18.70 -3.91 -5.62
N LEU A 11 -18.29 -2.66 -5.52
CA LEU A 11 -18.51 -1.81 -4.35
C LEU A 11 -19.02 -0.42 -4.78
N PRO A 12 -19.78 0.29 -3.92
CA PRO A 12 -20.04 1.71 -4.09
C PRO A 12 -18.73 2.50 -4.20
N ASP A 13 -18.76 3.59 -4.98
CA ASP A 13 -17.59 4.44 -5.23
C ASP A 13 -16.97 5.00 -3.95
N MET A 14 -17.81 5.43 -3.01
CA MET A 14 -17.41 5.93 -1.71
C MET A 14 -16.64 4.88 -0.89
N TYR A 15 -16.99 3.60 -1.01
CA TYR A 15 -16.32 2.52 -0.28
C TYR A 15 -14.96 2.22 -0.90
N VAL A 16 -14.85 2.31 -2.22
CA VAL A 16 -13.54 2.22 -2.92
C VAL A 16 -12.63 3.36 -2.47
N GLY A 17 -13.16 4.58 -2.33
CA GLY A 17 -12.43 5.72 -1.76
C GLY A 17 -11.89 5.43 -0.35
N GLN A 18 -12.73 4.93 0.55
CA GLN A 18 -12.31 4.56 1.91
C GLN A 18 -11.27 3.45 1.96
N ILE A 19 -11.35 2.47 1.05
CA ILE A 19 -10.33 1.43 0.92
C ILE A 19 -9.00 2.04 0.47
N LEU A 20 -9.02 2.93 -0.53
CA LEU A 20 -7.84 3.65 -0.99
C LEU A 20 -7.20 4.48 0.13
N ASP A 21 -8.00 5.19 0.94
CA ASP A 21 -7.50 5.96 2.08
C ASP A 21 -6.75 5.05 3.08
N GLY A 22 -7.35 3.89 3.42
CA GLY A 22 -6.72 2.91 4.32
C GLY A 22 -5.46 2.26 3.74
N LEU A 23 -5.44 1.99 2.43
CA LEU A 23 -4.27 1.46 1.73
C LEU A 23 -3.13 2.48 1.73
N ASN A 24 -3.42 3.76 1.47
CA ASN A 24 -2.41 4.83 1.53
C ASN A 24 -1.83 4.98 2.95
N ALA A 25 -2.67 4.98 3.98
CA ALA A 25 -2.21 5.04 5.37
C ALA A 25 -1.26 3.87 5.71
N ARG A 26 -1.62 2.65 5.29
CA ARG A 26 -0.76 1.46 5.49
C ARG A 26 0.53 1.52 4.71
N ARG A 27 0.47 2.00 3.47
CA ARG A 27 1.63 2.24 2.63
C ARG A 27 2.60 3.23 3.27
N ASP A 28 2.07 4.29 3.88
CA ASP A 28 2.87 5.30 4.59
C ASP A 28 3.53 4.74 5.85
N ASP A 29 2.83 3.93 6.65
CA ASP A 29 3.44 3.22 7.79
C ASP A 29 4.63 2.34 7.35
N TRP A 30 4.49 1.63 6.22
CA TRP A 30 5.59 0.84 5.64
C TRP A 30 6.72 1.71 5.10
N LEU A 31 6.41 2.86 4.49
CA LEU A 31 7.44 3.80 4.04
C LEU A 31 8.22 4.38 5.22
N ASN A 32 7.56 4.69 6.33
CA ASN A 32 8.23 5.15 7.55
C ASN A 32 9.15 4.08 8.12
N THR A 33 8.68 2.82 8.11
CA THR A 33 9.49 1.65 8.51
C THR A 33 10.74 1.53 7.64
N LEU A 34 10.58 1.63 6.31
CA LEU A 34 11.72 1.57 5.37
C LEU A 34 12.70 2.71 5.60
N LYS A 35 12.22 3.95 5.74
CA LYS A 35 13.06 5.14 6.02
C LYS A 35 13.86 4.95 7.30
N TYR A 36 13.22 4.49 8.37
CA TYR A 36 13.93 4.20 9.62
C TYR A 36 15.02 3.14 9.44
N LEU A 37 14.74 2.07 8.70
CA LEU A 37 15.73 1.01 8.43
C LEU A 37 16.87 1.45 7.50
N GLU A 38 16.66 2.49 6.69
CA GLU A 38 17.67 3.05 5.78
C GLU A 38 18.52 4.15 6.44
N ASP A 39 17.88 5.06 7.16
CA ASP A 39 18.49 6.31 7.65
C ASP A 39 18.67 6.33 9.18
N GLY A 40 18.02 5.42 9.92
CA GLY A 40 18.08 5.34 11.38
C GLY A 40 17.22 6.37 12.12
N GLU A 41 16.48 7.22 11.40
CA GLU A 41 15.64 8.27 11.96
C GLU A 41 14.15 7.99 11.71
N LEU A 42 13.33 8.25 12.72
CA LEU A 42 11.88 8.21 12.64
C LEU A 42 11.32 9.53 13.13
N GLU A 43 10.48 10.18 12.32
CA GLU A 43 9.75 11.37 12.75
C GLU A 43 8.84 11.05 13.94
N GLU A 44 8.67 12.02 14.85
CA GLU A 44 7.77 11.88 15.99
C GLU A 44 6.34 11.56 15.51
N PHE A 45 5.65 10.68 16.22
CA PHE A 45 4.28 10.23 15.94
C PHE A 45 4.08 9.38 14.66
N ARG A 46 5.15 8.86 14.04
CA ARG A 46 5.02 7.85 12.97
C ARG A 46 4.96 6.43 13.54
N ASN A 47 4.17 5.57 12.90
CA ASN A 47 4.18 4.14 13.19
C ASN A 47 5.32 3.46 12.43
N MET A 48 5.88 2.42 13.05
CA MET A 48 6.69 1.42 12.37
C MET A 48 6.03 0.06 12.47
N LEU A 49 6.26 -0.76 11.47
CA LEU A 49 5.73 -2.10 11.36
C LEU A 49 6.86 -3.11 11.51
N GLU A 50 6.53 -4.27 12.08
CA GLU A 50 7.50 -5.34 12.27
C GLU A 50 7.85 -6.00 10.93
N CYS A 51 9.14 -6.17 10.67
CA CYS A 51 9.68 -6.91 9.53
C CYS A 51 11.11 -7.39 9.84
N HIS A 52 11.63 -8.29 9.02
CA HIS A 52 12.95 -8.87 9.17
C HIS A 52 14.04 -7.90 8.72
N ASP A 53 13.84 -7.21 7.60
CA ASP A 53 14.81 -6.27 7.05
C ASP A 53 14.18 -5.21 6.11
N LYS A 54 15.04 -4.27 5.66
CA LYS A 54 14.66 -3.21 4.72
C LYS A 54 14.21 -3.71 3.35
N SER A 55 14.57 -4.93 2.97
CA SER A 55 14.19 -5.51 1.69
C SER A 55 12.73 -5.95 1.74
N GLU A 56 12.32 -6.60 2.84
CA GLU A 56 10.93 -6.93 3.12
C GLU A 56 10.06 -5.67 3.15
N ALA A 57 10.46 -4.65 3.91
CA ALA A 57 9.72 -3.39 3.98
C ALA A 57 9.52 -2.76 2.59
N ARG A 58 10.57 -2.71 1.76
CA ARG A 58 10.51 -2.18 0.39
C ARG A 58 9.62 -3.00 -0.53
N VAL A 59 9.65 -4.33 -0.45
CA VAL A 59 8.75 -5.19 -1.22
C VAL A 59 7.29 -4.89 -0.87
N ILE A 60 6.99 -4.70 0.42
CA ILE A 60 5.62 -4.41 0.86
C ILE A 60 5.17 -3.01 0.41
N VAL A 61 6.02 -1.99 0.49
CA VAL A 61 5.71 -0.65 -0.07
C VAL A 61 5.35 -0.76 -1.55
N ASN A 62 6.18 -1.47 -2.34
CA ASN A 62 5.92 -1.65 -3.77
C ASN A 62 4.60 -2.39 -4.04
N LEU A 63 4.27 -3.41 -3.25
CA LEU A 63 2.98 -4.11 -3.36
C LEU A 63 1.79 -3.19 -3.10
N TYR A 64 1.88 -2.32 -2.08
CA TYR A 64 0.83 -1.32 -1.85
C TYR A 64 0.73 -0.31 -2.99
N ASP A 65 1.86 0.17 -3.50
CA ASP A 65 1.90 1.09 -4.64
C ASP A 65 1.23 0.47 -5.88
N ASP A 66 1.56 -0.80 -6.20
CA ASP A 66 0.95 -1.54 -7.30
C ASP A 66 -0.57 -1.72 -7.12
N ILE A 67 -1.03 -2.07 -5.91
CA ILE A 67 -2.46 -2.22 -5.59
C ILE A 67 -3.20 -0.88 -5.76
N ILE A 68 -2.65 0.21 -5.20
CA ILE A 68 -3.25 1.55 -5.24
C ILE A 68 -3.36 2.03 -6.69
N VAL A 69 -2.32 1.85 -7.49
CA VAL A 69 -2.32 2.20 -8.92
C VAL A 69 -3.40 1.42 -9.66
N GLU A 70 -3.51 0.11 -9.44
CA GLU A 70 -4.47 -0.72 -10.15
C GLU A 70 -5.92 -0.40 -9.76
N ILE A 71 -6.20 -0.15 -8.47
CA ILE A 71 -7.53 0.29 -8.02
C ILE A 71 -7.87 1.67 -8.61
N ASN A 72 -6.94 2.63 -8.56
CA ASN A 72 -7.17 3.97 -9.12
C ASN A 72 -7.45 3.91 -10.63
N ARG A 73 -6.70 3.09 -11.38
CA ARG A 73 -6.92 2.88 -12.82
C ARG A 73 -8.36 2.44 -13.12
N GLN A 74 -8.89 1.50 -12.32
CA GLN A 74 -10.27 1.02 -12.44
C GLN A 74 -11.29 2.06 -11.94
N PHE A 75 -10.94 2.85 -10.94
CA PHE A 75 -11.83 3.85 -10.35
C PHE A 75 -12.03 5.08 -11.24
N THR A 76 -10.96 5.59 -11.86
CA THR A 76 -11.03 6.77 -12.75
C THR A 76 -11.65 6.45 -14.10
N THR A 77 -11.55 5.21 -14.57
CA THR A 77 -12.15 4.78 -15.85
C THR A 77 -13.68 4.65 -15.79
N ASN A 78 -14.26 4.63 -14.59
CA ASN A 78 -15.71 4.49 -14.35
C ASN A 78 -16.41 5.81 -13.95
N LYS A 79 -15.71 6.94 -13.98
CA LYS A 79 -16.28 8.30 -13.86
C LYS A 79 -16.39 8.94 -15.23
#